data_AF-A0AAD8BWD5-F1
#
_entry.id   AF-A0AAD8BWD5-F1
#
_cell.length_a   1.000
_cell.length_b   1.000
_cell.length_c   1.000
_cell.angle_alpha   90.00
_cell.angle_beta   90.00
_cell.angle_gamma   90.00
#
_symmetry.space_group_name_H-M   'P 1'
#
loop_
_entity.id
_entity.type
_entity.pdbx_description
1 polymer ?
#
loop_
_entity_poly.entity_id
_entity_poly.type
_entity_poly.pdbx_seq_one_letter_code
_entity_poly.pdbx_strand_id
1 'polypeptide(L)'
;MSVMIKLMVSLIVCSNLVSAINITSLSSACQKTIDNSGYSDKISNCNSLTSTSAAKLTLVGNGFCTELEFYNIESSTCGKSSESRNSSDAKTSFYNAFNNVSANCQGSGFSCIRDSISGILMKQQEKYCILMNVGLNGNSLKSCLTNRVSGCTSDEVNRLQSAACANNNTSADQKFANAVLGTSLACQSKISYCGDSNDDAKAMVTQQRYCDAFNIKVGTDSTETCFTSTGGCTTAEFFTLKEAACDASILTWNLITVVLSYITLLNFM
;
A
#
# COMPACT_ATOMS: atom_id res chain seq x y z
N MET A 1 -35.95 -40.00 -24.87
CA MET A 1 -36.68 -38.78 -25.31
C MET A 1 -36.81 -37.87 -24.10
N SER A 2 -36.31 -36.65 -24.27
CA SER A 2 -35.79 -35.78 -23.21
C SER A 2 -36.78 -35.28 -22.16
N VAL A 3 -36.28 -35.24 -20.93
CA VAL A 3 -36.82 -34.59 -19.75
C VAL A 3 -36.76 -33.06 -19.93
N MET A 4 -37.91 -32.40 -19.81
CA MET A 4 -38.05 -30.94 -19.87
C MET A 4 -37.96 -30.37 -18.45
N ILE A 5 -36.74 -30.04 -18.00
CA ILE A 5 -36.51 -29.26 -16.77
C ILE A 5 -36.79 -27.78 -17.10
N LYS A 6 -37.88 -27.25 -16.56
CA LYS A 6 -38.13 -25.80 -16.47
C LYS A 6 -37.15 -25.19 -15.47
N LEU A 7 -35.97 -24.82 -15.93
CA LEU A 7 -35.10 -23.88 -15.23
C LEU A 7 -35.69 -22.47 -15.43
N MET A 8 -36.54 -22.04 -14.49
CA MET A 8 -36.71 -20.62 -14.21
C MET A 8 -35.41 -20.13 -13.59
N VAL A 9 -34.42 -19.83 -14.45
CA VAL A 9 -33.30 -18.98 -14.05
C VAL A 9 -33.93 -17.63 -13.74
N SER A 10 -33.98 -17.33 -12.45
CA SER A 10 -34.25 -16.03 -11.90
C SER A 10 -33.28 -15.02 -12.53
N LEU A 11 -33.68 -14.43 -13.64
CA LEU A 11 -33.18 -13.14 -14.10
C LEU A 11 -33.72 -12.11 -13.12
N ILE A 12 -33.15 -12.07 -11.92
CA ILE A 12 -33.13 -10.85 -11.13
C ILE A 12 -32.22 -9.92 -11.92
N VAL A 13 -32.89 -9.19 -12.80
CA VAL A 13 -32.48 -7.93 -13.37
C VAL A 13 -32.05 -7.05 -12.18
N CYS A 14 -30.75 -7.05 -11.86
CA CYS A 14 -30.10 -6.10 -10.94
C CYS A 14 -30.10 -4.69 -11.56
N SER A 15 -31.28 -4.15 -11.88
CA SER A 15 -31.43 -2.83 -12.50
C SER A 15 -31.99 -1.78 -11.57
N ASN A 16 -32.09 -2.02 -10.26
CA ASN A 16 -32.60 -1.03 -9.31
C ASN A 16 -31.99 -1.15 -7.90
N LEU A 17 -30.68 -1.41 -7.79
CA LEU A 17 -29.95 -1.27 -6.52
C LEU A 17 -28.79 -0.27 -6.63
N VAL A 18 -29.00 0.84 -7.33
CA VAL A 18 -28.36 2.12 -6.96
C VAL A 18 -29.19 2.75 -5.84
N SER A 19 -29.54 1.97 -4.82
CA SER A 19 -29.85 2.52 -3.52
C SER A 19 -28.55 3.16 -3.07
N ALA A 20 -28.53 4.49 -2.99
CA ALA A 20 -27.45 5.27 -2.44
C ALA A 20 -26.77 4.48 -1.31
N ILE A 21 -25.51 4.08 -1.52
CA ILE A 21 -24.65 3.59 -0.44
C ILE A 21 -24.94 4.54 0.73
N ASN A 22 -25.34 4.04 1.89
CA ASN A 22 -25.61 4.95 3.01
C ASN A 22 -24.25 5.45 3.51
N ILE A 23 -23.71 6.48 2.82
CA ILE A 23 -22.34 7.01 2.86
C ILE A 23 -21.99 7.60 4.24
N THR A 24 -22.91 7.61 5.20
CA THR A 24 -22.76 8.30 6.48
C THR A 24 -21.68 7.72 7.39
N SER A 25 -21.05 6.59 7.05
CA SER A 25 -19.93 6.00 7.81
C SER A 25 -18.56 6.15 7.14
N LEU A 26 -18.47 6.75 5.94
CA LEU A 26 -17.20 6.95 5.25
C LEU A 26 -16.60 8.31 5.61
N SER A 27 -15.31 8.31 5.92
CA SER A 27 -14.51 9.53 6.00
C SER A 27 -14.53 10.25 4.66
N SER A 28 -14.40 11.58 4.70
CA SER A 28 -14.34 12.38 3.48
C SER A 28 -13.14 12.01 2.59
N ALA A 29 -12.07 11.48 3.21
CA ALA A 29 -10.91 10.93 2.52
C ALA A 29 -11.22 9.62 1.77
N CYS A 30 -11.93 8.70 2.41
CA CYS A 30 -12.37 7.47 1.76
C CYS A 30 -13.36 7.76 0.62
N GLN A 31 -14.33 8.64 0.87
CA GLN A 31 -15.29 9.05 -0.16
C GLN A 31 -14.60 9.68 -1.37
N LYS A 32 -13.69 10.64 -1.16
CA LYS A 32 -12.87 11.23 -2.25
C LYS A 32 -12.07 10.18 -3.01
N THR A 33 -11.60 9.14 -2.34
CA THR A 33 -10.86 8.06 -3.01
C THR A 33 -11.81 7.31 -3.95
N ILE A 34 -12.99 6.92 -3.48
CA ILE A 34 -14.01 6.22 -4.28
C ILE A 34 -14.43 7.06 -5.49
N ASP A 35 -14.72 8.35 -5.28
CA ASP A 35 -15.19 9.26 -6.32
C ASP A 35 -14.15 9.47 -7.43
N ASN A 36 -12.88 9.65 -7.07
CA ASN A 36 -11.81 9.97 -8.04
C ASN A 36 -11.30 8.75 -8.82
N SER A 37 -11.63 7.53 -8.39
CA SER A 37 -11.00 6.33 -8.91
C SER A 37 -11.92 5.50 -9.82
N GLY A 38 -13.15 5.95 -10.06
CA GLY A 38 -14.15 5.23 -10.86
C GLY A 38 -14.55 3.88 -10.24
N TYR A 39 -14.36 3.72 -8.92
CA TYR A 39 -14.67 2.48 -8.23
C TYR A 39 -16.14 2.33 -7.88
N SER A 40 -16.96 3.38 -8.00
CA SER A 40 -18.43 3.31 -7.86
C SER A 40 -19.03 2.17 -8.69
N ASP A 41 -18.55 2.00 -9.92
CA ASP A 41 -19.07 1.02 -10.87
C ASP A 41 -18.49 -0.38 -10.64
N LYS A 42 -17.32 -0.47 -10.01
CA LYS A 42 -16.67 -1.74 -9.65
C LYS A 42 -17.20 -2.30 -8.33
N ILE A 43 -17.48 -1.42 -7.38
CA ILE A 43 -18.06 -1.76 -6.06
C ILE A 43 -19.49 -2.28 -6.24
N SER A 44 -20.26 -1.73 -7.18
CA SER A 44 -21.62 -2.19 -7.49
C SER A 44 -21.70 -3.56 -8.19
N ASN A 45 -20.58 -4.07 -8.74
CA ASN A 45 -20.54 -5.37 -9.40
C ASN A 45 -19.82 -6.43 -8.55
N CYS A 46 -20.56 -7.00 -7.60
CA CYS A 46 -20.09 -7.98 -6.63
C CYS A 46 -19.66 -9.34 -7.21
N ASN A 47 -19.77 -9.59 -8.51
CA ASN A 47 -19.27 -10.81 -9.15
C ASN A 47 -17.84 -10.67 -9.71
N SER A 48 -17.33 -9.44 -9.83
CA SER A 48 -15.94 -9.19 -10.25
C SER A 48 -14.92 -9.48 -9.14
N LEU A 49 -15.34 -10.15 -8.07
CA LEU A 49 -14.79 -10.15 -6.72
C LEU A 49 -13.48 -10.94 -6.53
N THR A 50 -12.79 -11.23 -7.62
CA THR A 50 -11.31 -11.14 -7.69
C THR A 50 -10.82 -9.70 -7.50
N SER A 51 -11.73 -8.72 -7.55
CA SER A 51 -11.58 -7.28 -7.34
C SER A 51 -11.63 -6.83 -5.89
N THR A 52 -11.94 -7.68 -4.90
CA THR A 52 -11.85 -7.24 -3.49
C THR A 52 -10.44 -7.09 -3.00
N SER A 53 -9.50 -7.92 -3.46
CA SER A 53 -8.08 -7.69 -3.19
C SER A 53 -7.61 -6.42 -3.89
N ALA A 54 -7.91 -6.22 -5.18
CA ALA A 54 -7.49 -5.05 -5.94
C ALA A 54 -8.14 -3.73 -5.46
N ALA A 55 -9.45 -3.76 -5.14
CA ALA A 55 -10.18 -2.64 -4.60
C ALA A 55 -9.77 -2.36 -3.15
N LYS A 56 -9.51 -3.39 -2.32
CA LYS A 56 -8.91 -3.18 -0.99
C LYS A 56 -7.52 -2.56 -1.12
N LEU A 57 -6.67 -3.08 -2.01
CA LEU A 57 -5.34 -2.53 -2.27
C LEU A 57 -5.38 -1.10 -2.81
N THR A 58 -6.43 -0.72 -3.53
CA THR A 58 -6.57 0.66 -4.02
C THR A 58 -7.24 1.57 -2.98
N LEU A 59 -8.36 1.18 -2.38
CA LEU A 59 -9.10 2.01 -1.43
C LEU A 59 -8.38 2.12 -0.08
N VAL A 60 -7.74 1.03 0.36
CA VAL A 60 -6.96 0.98 1.61
C VAL A 60 -5.47 1.19 1.35
N GLY A 61 -4.90 0.56 0.31
CA GLY A 61 -3.46 0.66 0.01
C GLY A 61 -3.06 1.98 -0.68
N ASN A 62 -3.73 2.40 -1.76
CA ASN A 62 -3.56 3.74 -2.33
C ASN A 62 -4.31 4.82 -1.54
N GLY A 63 -5.48 4.49 -1.00
CA GLY A 63 -6.42 5.44 -0.40
C GLY A 63 -6.32 5.56 1.11
N PHE A 64 -7.27 6.33 1.65
CA PHE A 64 -7.43 6.54 3.09
C PHE A 64 -8.69 5.89 3.62
N CYS A 65 -9.31 4.99 2.84
CA CYS A 65 -10.26 4.08 3.44
C CYS A 65 -9.49 3.22 4.44
N THR A 66 -9.92 3.26 5.69
CA THR A 66 -9.60 2.24 6.66
C THR A 66 -10.10 0.89 6.17
N GLU A 67 -9.53 -0.19 6.71
CA GLU A 67 -10.08 -1.52 6.42
C GLU A 67 -11.53 -1.63 6.86
N LEU A 68 -11.91 -0.98 7.97
CA LEU A 68 -13.29 -0.92 8.44
C LEU A 68 -14.21 -0.24 7.43
N GLU A 69 -13.82 0.90 6.87
CA GLU A 69 -14.59 1.58 5.81
C GLU A 69 -14.72 0.69 4.56
N PHE A 70 -13.64 0.04 4.14
CA PHE A 70 -13.69 -0.91 3.03
C PHE A 70 -14.63 -2.09 3.30
N TYR A 71 -14.58 -2.67 4.51
CA TYR A 71 -15.47 -3.77 4.89
C TYR A 71 -16.91 -3.32 5.02
N ASN A 72 -17.18 -2.10 5.49
CA ASN A 72 -18.52 -1.53 5.52
C ASN A 72 -19.07 -1.38 4.10
N ILE A 73 -18.24 -0.94 3.14
CA ILE A 73 -18.60 -0.88 1.72
C ILE A 73 -18.89 -2.27 1.16
N GLU A 74 -18.03 -3.25 1.44
CA GLU A 74 -18.19 -4.63 0.97
C GLU A 74 -19.45 -5.28 1.57
N SER A 75 -19.72 -5.02 2.85
CA SER A 75 -20.91 -5.51 3.54
C SER A 75 -22.19 -4.86 3.01
N SER A 76 -22.20 -3.52 2.88
CA SER A 76 -23.37 -2.78 2.41
C SER A 76 -23.70 -3.04 0.94
N THR A 77 -22.68 -3.29 0.11
CA THR A 77 -22.86 -3.44 -1.35
C THR A 77 -22.96 -4.90 -1.77
N CYS A 78 -22.20 -5.79 -1.14
CA CYS A 78 -22.09 -7.20 -1.54
C CYS A 78 -22.64 -8.19 -0.53
N GLY A 79 -23.27 -7.72 0.56
CA GLY A 79 -23.89 -8.58 1.57
C GLY A 79 -22.91 -9.49 2.30
N LYS A 80 -21.61 -9.16 2.27
CA LYS A 80 -20.58 -9.94 2.95
C LYS A 80 -20.54 -9.65 4.43
N SER A 81 -20.28 -10.67 5.24
CA SER A 81 -19.99 -10.50 6.66
C SER A 81 -18.71 -9.70 6.85
N SER A 82 -18.76 -8.61 7.62
CA SER A 82 -17.58 -7.84 7.98
C SER A 82 -16.66 -8.70 8.85
N GLU A 83 -15.54 -9.16 8.31
CA GLU A 83 -14.47 -9.70 9.15
C GLU A 83 -13.76 -8.53 9.84
N SER A 84 -14.01 -8.36 11.13
CA SER A 84 -13.25 -7.45 11.98
C SER A 84 -11.80 -7.91 12.02
N ARG A 85 -10.92 -7.26 11.26
CA ARG A 85 -9.48 -7.36 11.49
C ARG A 85 -9.07 -6.34 12.54
N ASN A 86 -8.32 -6.82 13.53
CA ASN A 86 -7.69 -5.97 14.52
C ASN A 86 -6.76 -4.98 13.81
N SER A 87 -7.17 -3.72 13.74
CA SER A 87 -6.30 -2.62 13.37
C SER A 87 -5.29 -2.44 14.50
N SER A 88 -4.01 -2.26 14.17
CA SER A 88 -3.01 -1.99 15.19
C SER A 88 -3.29 -0.67 15.91
N ASP A 89 -2.70 -0.48 17.09
CA ASP A 89 -2.85 0.78 17.81
C ASP A 89 -2.21 1.94 17.05
N ALA A 90 -1.07 1.72 16.39
CA ALA A 90 -0.39 2.72 15.56
C ALA A 90 -1.31 3.21 14.41
N LYS A 91 -1.93 2.27 13.69
CA LYS A 91 -2.88 2.55 12.61
C LYS A 91 -4.12 3.28 13.13
N THR A 92 -4.71 2.76 14.20
CA THR A 92 -5.91 3.33 14.82
C THR A 92 -5.66 4.77 15.29
N SER A 93 -4.53 5.02 15.97
CA SER A 93 -4.13 6.35 16.42
C SER A 93 -4.01 7.34 15.26
N PHE A 94 -3.28 6.97 14.20
CA PHE A 94 -3.07 7.84 13.05
C PHE A 94 -4.38 8.14 12.31
N TYR A 95 -5.18 7.12 11.97
CA TYR A 95 -6.43 7.32 11.23
C TYR A 95 -7.49 8.06 12.03
N ASN A 96 -7.54 7.89 13.36
CA ASN A 96 -8.42 8.69 14.22
C ASN A 96 -8.07 10.19 14.16
N ALA A 97 -6.78 10.53 14.17
CA ALA A 97 -6.36 11.92 14.01
C ALA A 97 -6.63 12.43 12.59
N PHE A 98 -6.34 11.61 11.57
CA PHE A 98 -6.55 11.94 10.16
C PHE A 98 -8.01 12.19 9.80
N ASN A 99 -8.93 11.41 10.35
CA ASN A 99 -10.36 11.59 10.12
C ASN A 99 -10.93 12.82 10.86
N ASN A 100 -10.20 13.37 11.84
CA ASN A 100 -10.59 14.55 12.63
C ASN A 100 -9.89 15.85 12.21
N VAL A 101 -9.25 15.88 11.03
CA VAL A 101 -8.81 17.11 10.35
C VAL A 101 -9.80 17.51 9.26
N SER A 102 -9.69 18.74 8.74
CA SER A 102 -10.53 19.26 7.67
C SER A 102 -10.43 18.44 6.38
N ALA A 103 -11.50 18.46 5.56
CA ALA A 103 -11.53 17.75 4.28
C ALA A 103 -10.45 18.20 3.28
N ASN A 104 -9.96 19.44 3.40
CA ASN A 104 -8.84 19.97 2.63
C ASN A 104 -7.50 19.38 3.09
N CYS A 105 -7.31 19.31 4.41
CA CYS A 105 -6.16 18.65 5.01
C CYS A 105 -6.12 17.15 4.68
N GLN A 106 -7.27 16.45 4.78
CA GLN A 106 -7.41 15.05 4.37
C GLN A 106 -7.06 14.85 2.89
N GLY A 107 -7.60 15.69 2.01
CA GLY A 107 -7.30 15.62 0.58
C GLY A 107 -5.81 15.88 0.26
N SER A 108 -5.20 16.84 0.95
CA SER A 108 -3.77 17.13 0.82
C SER A 108 -2.91 15.99 1.32
N GLY A 109 -3.24 15.42 2.48
CA GLY A 109 -2.57 14.24 3.03
C GLY A 109 -2.65 13.06 2.08
N PHE A 110 -3.80 12.88 1.42
CA PHE A 110 -3.96 11.85 0.40
C PHE A 110 -3.05 12.04 -0.80
N SER A 111 -3.05 13.23 -1.39
CA SER A 111 -2.15 13.52 -2.51
C SER A 111 -0.69 13.32 -2.08
N CYS A 112 -0.29 13.89 -0.95
CA CYS A 112 1.09 13.82 -0.46
C CYS A 112 1.61 12.38 -0.28
N ILE A 113 0.79 11.48 0.28
CA ILE A 113 1.19 10.08 0.46
C ILE A 113 1.20 9.35 -0.88
N ARG A 114 0.15 9.48 -1.68
CA ARG A 114 0.02 8.80 -2.98
C ARG A 114 1.09 9.23 -3.98
N ASP A 115 1.52 10.49 -3.92
CA ASP A 115 2.46 11.03 -4.89
C ASP A 115 3.89 10.46 -4.67
N SER A 116 4.17 9.77 -3.55
CA SER A 116 5.48 9.15 -3.27
C SER A 116 5.40 7.67 -2.86
N ILE A 117 6.21 6.83 -3.50
CA ILE A 117 6.39 5.40 -3.21
C ILE A 117 6.87 5.17 -1.78
N SER A 118 7.74 6.07 -1.27
CA SER A 118 8.19 6.05 0.11
C SER A 118 7.05 6.39 1.07
N GLY A 119 6.19 7.34 0.70
CA GLY A 119 4.97 7.65 1.45
C GLY A 119 4.03 6.45 1.55
N ILE A 120 3.78 5.81 0.42
CA ILE A 120 2.94 4.59 0.32
C ILE A 120 3.52 3.48 1.20
N LEU A 121 4.81 3.17 1.06
CA LEU A 121 5.49 2.13 1.83
C LEU A 121 5.42 2.39 3.33
N MET A 122 5.77 3.60 3.78
CA MET A 122 5.77 3.95 5.21
C MET A 122 4.34 3.87 5.79
N LYS A 123 3.31 4.24 5.01
CA LYS A 123 1.91 4.07 5.43
C LYS A 123 1.54 2.58 5.56
N GLN A 124 1.86 1.77 4.55
CA GLN A 124 1.50 0.35 4.50
C GLN A 124 2.15 -0.46 5.62
N GLN A 125 3.41 -0.13 5.96
CA GLN A 125 4.15 -0.76 7.06
C GLN A 125 4.00 0.00 8.39
N GLU A 126 2.97 0.87 8.47
CA GLU A 126 2.57 1.57 9.70
C GLU A 126 3.68 2.36 10.40
N LYS A 127 4.63 2.87 9.63
CA LYS A 127 5.71 3.76 10.06
C LYS A 127 5.24 5.22 10.12
N TYR A 128 4.10 5.49 10.76
CA TYR A 128 3.44 6.80 10.71
C TYR A 128 4.31 7.95 11.27
N CYS A 129 5.05 7.72 12.36
CA CYS A 129 5.93 8.75 12.91
C CYS A 129 7.06 9.13 11.92
N ILE A 130 7.62 8.12 11.23
CA ILE A 130 8.63 8.34 10.19
C ILE A 130 7.98 9.05 8.99
N LEU A 131 6.83 8.58 8.52
CA LEU A 131 6.06 9.20 7.44
C LEU A 131 5.82 10.70 7.67
N MET A 132 5.50 11.10 8.91
CA MET A 132 5.30 12.50 9.28
C MET A 132 6.58 13.32 9.28
N ASN A 133 7.69 12.76 9.75
CA ASN A 133 8.89 13.54 10.11
C ASN A 133 10.08 13.39 9.16
N VAL A 134 10.21 12.25 8.49
CA VAL A 134 11.38 11.89 7.68
C VAL A 134 10.97 11.80 6.22
N GLY A 135 11.54 12.66 5.39
CA GLY A 135 11.39 12.59 3.94
C GLY A 135 12.51 11.76 3.34
N LEU A 136 12.20 10.58 2.81
CA LEU A 136 13.17 9.68 2.18
C LEU A 136 13.69 10.22 0.81
N ASN A 137 13.11 11.30 0.30
CA ASN A 137 13.60 12.04 -0.86
C ASN A 137 13.12 13.50 -0.85
N GLY A 138 13.34 14.19 0.27
CA GLY A 138 13.23 15.65 0.33
C GLY A 138 11.86 16.22 0.71
N ASN A 139 10.81 15.42 0.84
CA ASN A 139 9.53 15.90 1.41
C ASN A 139 8.94 14.87 2.39
N SER A 140 9.00 15.17 3.68
CA SER A 140 8.16 14.49 4.67
C SER A 140 6.68 14.80 4.42
N LEU A 141 5.76 13.97 4.96
CA LEU A 141 4.33 14.29 4.88
C LEU A 141 4.06 15.67 5.49
N LYS A 142 4.73 16.02 6.60
CA LYS A 142 4.67 17.37 7.20
C LYS A 142 5.05 18.48 6.20
N SER A 143 6.17 18.36 5.50
CA SER A 143 6.61 19.35 4.50
C SER A 143 5.55 19.50 3.40
N CYS A 144 5.08 18.38 2.86
CA CYS A 144 4.07 18.38 1.81
C CYS A 144 2.73 18.99 2.25
N LEU A 145 2.29 18.71 3.48
CA LEU A 145 1.06 19.26 4.05
C LEU A 145 1.15 20.77 4.31
N THR A 146 2.33 21.26 4.69
CA THR A 146 2.57 22.67 5.04
C THR A 146 2.75 23.55 3.80
N ASN A 147 3.32 23.00 2.71
CA ASN A 147 3.66 23.76 1.51
C ASN A 147 2.51 23.89 0.49
N ARG A 148 1.32 23.35 0.78
CA ARG A 148 0.16 23.45 -0.13
C ARG A 148 -0.71 24.67 0.20
N VAL A 149 -1.04 25.47 -0.82
CA VAL A 149 -1.80 26.73 -0.74
C VAL A 149 -3.20 26.56 -0.11
N SER A 150 -3.75 25.34 -0.14
CA SER A 150 -5.01 24.95 0.53
C SER A 150 -4.82 23.67 1.35
N GLY A 151 -3.66 23.55 2.00
CA GLY A 151 -3.23 22.38 2.75
C GLY A 151 -3.83 22.26 4.14
N CYS A 152 -3.06 21.69 5.05
CA CYS A 152 -3.42 21.61 6.47
C CYS A 152 -3.00 22.90 7.20
N THR A 153 -3.77 23.30 8.20
CA THR A 153 -3.31 24.27 9.20
C THR A 153 -2.18 23.69 10.05
N SER A 154 -1.38 24.55 10.68
CA SER A 154 -0.30 24.11 11.57
C SER A 154 -0.82 23.24 12.73
N ASP A 155 -1.99 23.54 13.26
CA ASP A 155 -2.62 22.76 14.35
C ASP A 155 -3.01 21.35 13.88
N GLU A 156 -3.57 21.23 12.67
CA GLU A 156 -3.89 19.93 12.07
C GLU A 156 -2.61 19.11 11.83
N VAL A 157 -1.56 19.72 11.29
CA VAL A 157 -0.26 19.05 11.10
C VAL A 157 0.32 18.57 12.43
N ASN A 158 0.27 19.41 13.48
CA ASN A 158 0.76 19.06 14.82
C ASN A 158 -0.06 17.93 15.46
N ARG A 159 -1.39 17.94 15.28
CA ARG A 159 -2.28 16.85 15.73
C ARG A 159 -1.94 15.53 15.02
N LEU A 160 -1.77 15.56 13.70
CA LEU A 160 -1.35 14.38 12.92
C LEU A 160 0.00 13.86 13.38
N GLN A 161 0.98 14.75 13.57
CA GLN A 161 2.32 14.39 14.01
C GLN A 161 2.31 13.74 15.40
N SER A 162 1.56 14.34 16.33
CA SER A 162 1.43 13.82 17.69
C SER A 162 0.82 12.42 17.69
N ALA A 163 -0.28 12.22 16.96
CA ALA A 163 -0.94 10.92 16.87
C ALA A 163 -0.08 9.85 16.18
N ALA A 164 0.63 10.23 15.11
CA ALA A 164 1.54 9.36 14.37
C ALA A 164 2.71 8.85 15.22
N CYS A 165 3.16 9.64 16.19
CA CYS A 165 4.30 9.33 17.05
C CYS A 165 3.90 8.85 18.46
N ALA A 166 2.61 8.90 18.82
CA ALA A 166 2.12 8.49 20.14
C ALA A 166 2.13 6.97 20.33
N ASN A 167 2.05 6.19 19.25
CA ASN A 167 1.99 4.74 19.34
C ASN A 167 2.74 4.09 18.15
N ASN A 168 3.64 3.16 18.47
CA ASN A 168 4.42 2.38 17.51
C ASN A 168 4.08 0.88 17.53
N ASN A 169 3.11 0.46 18.36
CA ASN A 169 2.63 -0.91 18.42
C ASN A 169 1.87 -1.24 17.13
N THR A 170 2.45 -2.12 16.35
CA THR A 170 2.00 -2.49 15.02
C THR A 170 2.06 -3.99 14.82
N SER A 171 1.08 -4.53 14.09
CA SER A 171 1.09 -5.90 13.60
C SER A 171 1.54 -6.00 12.14
N ALA A 172 1.88 -4.87 11.50
CA ALA A 172 2.36 -4.85 10.12
C ALA A 172 3.81 -5.34 10.04
N ASP A 173 4.15 -6.02 8.95
CA ASP A 173 5.55 -6.32 8.64
C ASP A 173 6.27 -5.02 8.26
N GLN A 174 7.35 -4.72 9.00
CA GLN A 174 8.14 -3.50 8.87
C GLN A 174 9.51 -3.73 8.21
N LYS A 175 9.78 -4.94 7.73
CA LYS A 175 11.10 -5.35 7.23
C LYS A 175 11.60 -4.45 6.10
N PHE A 176 10.77 -4.24 5.07
CA PHE A 176 11.19 -3.46 3.91
C PHE A 176 11.33 -1.97 4.23
N ALA A 177 10.44 -1.38 5.02
CA ALA A 177 10.57 0.00 5.49
C ALA A 177 11.84 0.20 6.33
N ASN A 178 12.17 -0.75 7.21
CA ASN A 178 13.42 -0.72 7.99
C ASN A 178 14.66 -0.82 7.09
N ALA A 179 14.62 -1.66 6.05
CA ALA A 179 15.71 -1.76 5.08
C ALA A 179 15.91 -0.46 4.32
N VAL A 180 14.84 0.18 3.85
CA VAL A 180 14.90 1.51 3.21
C VAL A 180 15.52 2.54 4.15
N LEU A 181 15.07 2.59 5.41
CA LEU A 181 15.60 3.52 6.42
C LEU A 181 17.07 3.23 6.79
N GLY A 182 17.53 1.99 6.61
CA GLY A 182 18.90 1.57 6.86
C GLY A 182 19.88 1.89 5.71
N THR A 183 19.39 2.31 4.55
CA THR A 183 20.25 2.75 3.43
C THR A 183 20.69 4.20 3.57
N SER A 184 21.71 4.60 2.80
CA SER A 184 22.18 5.98 2.71
C SER A 184 21.11 6.92 2.13
N LEU A 185 21.24 8.22 2.45
CA LEU A 185 20.35 9.25 1.90
C LEU A 185 20.37 9.30 0.36
N ALA A 186 21.53 9.03 -0.25
CA ALA A 186 21.66 8.93 -1.70
C ALA A 186 20.81 7.77 -2.26
N CYS A 187 20.86 6.61 -1.62
CA CYS A 187 20.03 5.47 -1.99
C CYS A 187 18.53 5.75 -1.75
N GLN A 188 18.15 6.29 -0.59
CA GLN A 188 16.76 6.66 -0.29
C GLN A 188 16.18 7.63 -1.34
N SER A 189 16.96 8.65 -1.70
CA SER A 189 16.61 9.61 -2.75
C SER A 189 16.38 8.91 -4.10
N LYS A 190 17.26 7.96 -4.43
CA LYS A 190 17.16 7.20 -5.67
C LYS A 190 15.97 6.24 -5.71
N ILE A 191 15.63 5.61 -4.59
CA ILE A 191 14.43 4.76 -4.46
C ILE A 191 13.19 5.58 -4.79
N SER A 192 13.03 6.76 -4.19
CA SER A 192 11.89 7.61 -4.49
C SER A 192 11.94 8.11 -5.93
N TYR A 193 13.08 8.58 -6.45
CA TYR A 193 13.19 9.02 -7.85
C TYR A 193 12.75 7.92 -8.83
N CYS A 194 13.38 6.75 -8.76
CA CYS A 194 13.11 5.64 -9.66
C CYS A 194 11.70 5.06 -9.50
N GLY A 195 11.22 4.97 -8.27
CA GLY A 195 9.88 4.44 -7.97
C GLY A 195 8.76 5.41 -8.30
N ASP A 196 8.96 6.71 -8.10
CA ASP A 196 7.95 7.75 -8.38
C ASP A 196 7.85 8.04 -9.89
N SER A 197 8.94 7.84 -10.65
CA SER A 197 8.96 8.01 -12.10
C SER A 197 8.48 6.78 -12.89
N ASN A 198 8.20 5.67 -12.23
CA ASN A 198 7.80 4.41 -12.86
C ASN A 198 6.43 3.96 -12.32
N ASP A 199 5.39 4.15 -13.13
CA ASP A 199 4.01 3.83 -12.75
C ASP A 199 3.81 2.36 -12.41
N ASP A 200 4.52 1.44 -13.08
CA ASP A 200 4.46 0.01 -12.77
C ASP A 200 5.08 -0.29 -11.41
N ALA A 201 6.26 0.29 -11.11
CA ALA A 201 6.93 0.12 -9.82
C ALA A 201 6.06 0.66 -8.68
N LYS A 202 5.49 1.85 -8.90
CA LYS A 202 4.56 2.48 -7.95
C LYS A 202 3.33 1.62 -7.74
N ALA A 203 2.73 1.09 -8.81
CA ALA A 203 1.59 0.18 -8.73
C ALA A 203 1.92 -1.12 -7.99
N MET A 204 3.11 -1.70 -8.19
CA MET A 204 3.56 -2.90 -7.47
C MET A 204 3.74 -2.62 -5.97
N VAL A 205 4.37 -1.50 -5.58
CA VAL A 205 4.50 -1.11 -4.15
C VAL A 205 3.15 -0.82 -3.52
N THR A 206 2.25 -0.12 -4.22
CA THR A 206 0.85 0.04 -3.81
C THR A 206 0.16 -1.29 -3.50
N GLN A 207 0.48 -2.32 -4.28
CA GLN A 207 -0.08 -3.67 -4.10
C GLN A 207 0.65 -4.50 -3.03
N GLN A 208 1.62 -3.90 -2.32
CA GLN A 208 2.55 -4.58 -1.41
C GLN A 208 3.37 -5.69 -2.09
N ARG A 209 3.47 -5.66 -3.42
CA ARG A 209 4.28 -6.56 -4.24
C ARG A 209 5.69 -6.00 -4.38
N TYR A 210 6.33 -5.75 -3.23
CA TYR A 210 7.63 -5.07 -3.18
C TYR A 210 8.67 -5.83 -4.01
N CYS A 211 8.73 -7.16 -3.91
CA CYS A 211 9.64 -7.97 -4.71
C CYS A 211 9.47 -7.76 -6.23
N ASP A 212 8.23 -7.70 -6.70
CA ASP A 212 7.94 -7.53 -8.12
C ASP A 212 8.41 -6.16 -8.61
N ALA A 213 8.26 -5.11 -7.79
CA ALA A 213 8.77 -3.77 -8.10
C ALA A 213 10.30 -3.77 -8.34
N PHE A 214 11.05 -4.61 -7.62
CA PHE A 214 12.50 -4.76 -7.79
C PHE A 214 12.91 -5.60 -9.00
N ASN A 215 11.97 -6.34 -9.59
CA ASN A 215 12.22 -7.22 -10.74
C ASN A 215 11.70 -6.64 -12.07
N ILE A 216 11.22 -5.40 -12.09
CA ILE A 216 10.80 -4.72 -13.32
C ILE A 216 12.00 -4.53 -14.26
N LYS A 217 11.78 -4.92 -15.52
CA LYS A 217 12.72 -4.75 -16.62
C LYS A 217 11.96 -4.26 -17.85
N VAL A 218 12.43 -3.15 -18.43
CA VAL A 218 11.86 -2.57 -19.66
C VAL A 218 13.01 -2.35 -20.64
N GLY A 219 13.11 -3.22 -21.64
CA GLY A 219 14.25 -3.19 -22.59
C GLY A 219 15.59 -3.42 -21.88
N THR A 220 16.50 -2.46 -21.99
CA THR A 220 17.80 -2.47 -21.31
C THR A 220 17.78 -1.89 -19.90
N ASP A 221 16.69 -1.20 -19.53
CA ASP A 221 16.54 -0.58 -18.23
C ASP A 221 15.91 -1.55 -17.24
N SER A 222 16.38 -1.48 -16.00
CA SER A 222 15.83 -2.27 -14.89
C SER A 222 15.77 -1.44 -13.62
N THR A 223 14.95 -1.87 -12.65
CA THR A 223 14.92 -1.24 -11.32
C THR A 223 16.33 -1.20 -10.71
N GLU A 224 17.10 -2.28 -10.88
CA GLU A 224 18.50 -2.34 -10.44
C GLU A 224 19.38 -1.29 -11.12
N THR A 225 19.30 -1.15 -12.44
CA THR A 225 20.06 -0.15 -13.20
C THR A 225 19.71 1.27 -12.75
N CYS A 226 18.43 1.54 -12.49
CA CYS A 226 18.01 2.86 -12.01
C CYS A 226 18.55 3.14 -10.61
N PHE A 227 18.39 2.18 -9.69
CA PHE A 227 18.78 2.34 -8.29
C PHE A 227 20.30 2.46 -8.13
N THR A 228 21.07 1.72 -8.92
CA THR A 228 22.54 1.67 -8.86
C THR A 228 23.25 2.65 -9.81
N SER A 229 22.50 3.45 -10.58
CA SER A 229 23.09 4.51 -11.40
C SER A 229 23.82 5.55 -10.55
N THR A 230 24.73 6.31 -11.18
CA THR A 230 25.64 7.25 -10.50
C THR A 230 24.96 8.12 -9.44
N GLY A 231 25.51 8.13 -8.23
CA GLY A 231 24.98 8.88 -7.09
C GLY A 231 23.75 8.25 -6.42
N GLY A 232 23.39 7.02 -6.78
CA GLY A 232 22.30 6.26 -6.18
C GLY A 232 22.75 5.29 -5.08
N CYS A 233 22.09 4.14 -5.03
CA CYS A 233 22.42 3.04 -4.13
C CYS A 233 23.73 2.36 -4.52
N THR A 234 24.51 1.96 -3.52
CA THR A 234 25.53 0.93 -3.71
C THR A 234 24.90 -0.42 -4.03
N THR A 235 25.65 -1.32 -4.65
CA THR A 235 25.21 -2.69 -4.90
C THR A 235 24.81 -3.42 -3.61
N ALA A 236 25.53 -3.20 -2.51
CA ALA A 236 25.22 -3.79 -1.21
C ALA A 236 23.87 -3.30 -0.68
N GLU A 237 23.61 -1.99 -0.71
CA GLU A 237 22.31 -1.42 -0.31
C GLU A 237 21.18 -1.96 -1.19
N PHE A 238 21.38 -2.04 -2.50
CA PHE A 238 20.38 -2.62 -3.40
C PHE A 238 20.05 -4.08 -3.04
N PHE A 239 21.05 -4.90 -2.74
CA PHE A 239 20.81 -6.29 -2.32
C PHE A 239 20.08 -6.38 -0.98
N THR A 240 20.43 -5.55 0.01
CA THR A 240 19.69 -5.47 1.28
C THR A 240 18.22 -5.09 1.06
N LEU A 241 17.95 -4.12 0.19
CA LEU A 241 16.58 -3.73 -0.16
C LEU A 241 15.83 -4.87 -0.85
N LYS A 242 16.46 -5.55 -1.81
CA LYS A 242 15.87 -6.66 -2.55
C LYS A 242 15.55 -7.84 -1.63
N GLU A 243 16.46 -8.19 -0.73
CA GLU A 243 16.24 -9.25 0.27
C GLU A 243 15.10 -8.91 1.23
N ALA A 244 15.02 -7.64 1.65
CA ALA A 244 13.93 -7.17 2.49
C ALA A 244 12.57 -7.13 1.77
N ALA A 245 12.56 -6.85 0.47
CA ALA A 245 11.35 -6.80 -0.36
C ALA A 245 10.83 -8.18 -0.80
N CYS A 246 11.72 -9.16 -0.99
CA CYS A 246 11.39 -10.48 -1.54
C CYS A 246 11.20 -11.58 -0.50
N ASP A 247 11.51 -11.29 0.76
CA ASP A 247 11.79 -12.30 1.78
C ASP A 247 12.88 -13.31 1.38
N ALA A 248 13.64 -13.81 2.36
CA ALA A 248 14.76 -14.72 2.11
C ALA A 248 14.33 -16.12 1.60
N SER A 249 13.05 -16.30 1.27
CA SER A 249 12.39 -17.56 0.90
C SER A 249 12.92 -18.20 -0.40
N ILE A 250 13.83 -17.57 -1.13
CA ILE A 250 14.40 -18.10 -2.39
C ILE A 250 15.93 -18.35 -2.29
N LEU A 251 16.63 -17.85 -1.26
CA LEU A 251 18.08 -18.06 -1.13
C LEU A 251 18.47 -19.29 -0.28
N THR A 252 17.56 -19.84 0.53
CA THR A 252 17.84 -21.04 1.34
C THR A 252 17.86 -22.34 0.55
N TRP A 253 17.25 -22.39 -0.64
CA TRP A 253 17.29 -23.59 -1.47
C TRP A 253 18.66 -23.83 -2.12
N ASN A 254 19.41 -22.78 -2.47
CA ASN A 254 20.71 -22.95 -3.13
C ASN A 254 21.84 -23.33 -2.16
N LEU A 255 21.79 -22.92 -0.89
CA LEU A 255 22.79 -23.34 0.11
C LEU A 255 22.60 -24.79 0.55
N ILE A 256 21.35 -25.28 0.64
CA ILE A 256 21.08 -26.68 1.01
C ILE A 256 21.50 -27.62 -0.13
N THR A 257 21.33 -27.24 -1.41
CA THR A 257 21.80 -28.07 -2.54
C THR A 257 23.33 -28.14 -2.61
N VAL A 258 24.05 -27.05 -2.29
CA VAL A 258 25.52 -27.04 -2.26
C VAL A 258 26.07 -27.84 -1.08
N VAL A 259 25.45 -27.78 0.09
CA VAL A 259 25.89 -28.56 1.27
C VAL A 259 25.58 -30.06 1.10
N LEU A 260 24.42 -30.43 0.53
CA LEU A 260 24.09 -31.84 0.28
C LEU A 260 24.98 -32.49 -0.78
N SER A 261 25.35 -31.75 -1.84
CA SER A 261 26.26 -32.27 -2.87
C SER A 261 27.68 -32.49 -2.35
N TYR A 262 28.15 -31.65 -1.42
CA TYR A 262 29.45 -31.84 -0.76
C TYR A 262 29.48 -33.04 0.19
N ILE A 263 28.40 -33.30 0.92
CA ILE A 263 28.29 -34.45 1.84
C ILE A 263 28.21 -35.79 1.07
N THR A 264 27.57 -35.81 -0.11
CA THR A 264 27.56 -37.02 -0.95
C THR A 264 28.92 -37.33 -1.57
N LEU A 265 29.72 -36.31 -1.91
CA LEU A 265 31.08 -36.50 -2.46
C LEU A 265 32.06 -37.05 -1.41
N LEU A 266 31.93 -36.64 -0.14
CA LEU A 266 32.76 -37.13 0.96
C LEU A 266 32.42 -38.56 1.43
N ASN A 267 31.25 -39.10 1.08
CA ASN A 267 30.88 -40.49 1.38
C ASN A 267 31.21 -41.47 0.23
N PHE A 268 31.73 -40.98 -0.89
CA PHE A 268 32.12 -41.77 -2.06
C PHE A 268 33.64 -41.77 -2.33
N MET A 269 34.43 -41.14 -1.45
CA MET A 269 35.90 -41.25 -1.39
C MET A 269 36.30 -42.07 -0.17
#